data_AF-A0AAU0HAT1-F1
#
_entry.id   AF-A0AAU0HAT1-F1
#
_cell.length_a   1.000
_cell.length_b   1.000
_cell.length_c   1.000
_cell.angle_alpha   90.00
_cell.angle_beta   90.00
_cell.angle_gamma   90.00
#
_symmetry.space_group_name_H-M   'P 1'
#
loop_
_entity.id
_entity.type
_entity.pdbx_description
1 polymer ?
#
loop_
_entity_poly.entity_id
_entity_poly.type
_entity_poly.pdbx_seq_one_letter_code
_entity_poly.pdbx_strand_id
1 'polypeptide(L)'
;MSKIWLVLLGTPFLIAALIVNFLFSSEDIPLAQKAENTAMSGNHATAERIYDEMLLSDPLNIALHRDKIRSHFNIPEKTGRSSYRDDKTIKENYKDLSQSARREKSDIGFYGLGYIEIMDGNSDRALDFYQLVRDPELPYLNNSIGYVYLEQERYLEAEKYFLRELDANANISGAYSNLANVYKATQNDAKLTRLLSNEEVVGYVSKRLLRHHMLGQGDFETYSHHAFKLGDYTTSGVVGAALILIVWVIFLLWIDVYETEKIRHILFALVIGCGFSMLATPLYDLYFVWLGWELNGNYINDLLYCIFAIGVIEEAVKIIPFLILLRFKSIINESMDYIVYASVCGLSFAFMENIMYFHEGGLDNVLSRSVSATVLHMTLTSFVAYGLMYAKYQAKSGALVYFIFAFFAACVVHGLYDFWIISDGWVGHFKIFSVAILFYAVHRYALAITNALNASEFSIGRGQLVRSAEFLGAAMTIIAAYQYTIIGYKFGAENANLNLFSMLIGSAFLAFILVTVLGNIRVTNGRWVSILKFW
;
A
#
# COMPACT_ATOMS: atom_id res chain seq x y z
N MET A 1 5.33 28.87 19.12
CA MET A 1 3.96 28.78 18.56
C MET A 1 3.06 29.76 19.29
N SER A 2 2.22 30.52 18.58
CA SER A 2 1.17 31.31 19.24
C SER A 2 0.11 30.36 19.82
N LYS A 3 -0.63 30.80 20.86
CA LYS A 3 -1.72 30.00 21.47
C LYS A 3 -2.79 29.58 20.45
N ILE A 4 -3.01 30.40 19.41
CA ILE A 4 -3.92 30.11 18.29
C ILE A 4 -3.53 28.85 17.53
N TRP A 5 -2.23 28.61 17.32
CA TRP A 5 -1.78 27.43 16.59
C TRP A 5 -1.92 26.13 17.38
N LEU A 6 -1.74 26.17 18.70
CA LEU A 6 -2.02 25.01 19.55
C LEU A 6 -3.50 24.60 19.48
N VAL A 7 -4.40 25.58 19.41
CA VAL A 7 -5.84 25.34 19.22
C VAL A 7 -6.09 24.78 17.82
N LEU A 8 -5.62 25.44 16.75
CA LEU A 8 -5.84 24.98 15.37
C LEU A 8 -5.26 23.59 15.08
N LEU A 9 -4.15 23.21 15.73
CA LEU A 9 -3.51 21.91 15.58
C LEU A 9 -4.19 20.78 16.36
N GLY A 10 -4.89 21.08 17.45
CA GLY A 10 -5.55 20.07 18.29
C GLY A 10 -7.05 19.94 18.03
N THR A 11 -7.72 21.05 17.71
CA THR A 11 -9.19 21.12 17.60
C THR A 11 -9.79 20.16 16.57
N PRO A 12 -9.28 20.01 15.33
CA PRO A 12 -9.85 19.07 14.37
C PRO A 12 -9.87 17.64 14.90
N PHE A 13 -8.78 17.22 15.55
CA PHE A 13 -8.66 15.90 16.13
C PHE A 13 -9.57 15.71 17.35
N LEU A 14 -9.65 16.71 18.24
CA LEU A 14 -10.55 16.67 19.39
C LEU A 14 -12.01 16.56 18.98
N ILE A 15 -12.42 17.30 17.94
CA ILE A 15 -13.79 17.21 17.39
C ILE A 15 -14.04 15.80 16.83
N ALA A 16 -13.12 15.27 16.04
CA ALA A 16 -13.22 13.90 15.53
C ALA A 16 -13.31 12.87 16.66
N ALA A 17 -12.49 13.00 17.71
CA ALA A 17 -12.52 12.15 18.90
C ALA A 17 -13.90 12.18 19.57
N LEU A 18 -14.48 13.37 19.78
CA LEU A 18 -15.81 13.51 20.36
C LEU A 18 -16.90 12.89 19.48
N ILE A 19 -16.87 13.17 18.17
CA ILE A 19 -17.85 12.63 17.21
C ILE A 19 -17.81 11.11 17.19
N VAL A 20 -16.62 10.50 17.08
CA VAL A 20 -16.48 9.05 16.97
C VAL A 20 -16.95 8.34 18.23
N ASN A 21 -16.52 8.82 19.40
CA ASN A 21 -16.90 8.18 20.67
C ASN A 21 -18.38 8.39 21.01
N PHE A 22 -19.04 9.38 20.41
CA PHE A 22 -20.47 9.61 20.60
C PHE A 22 -21.36 8.88 19.57
N LEU A 23 -20.98 8.89 18.29
CA LEU A 23 -21.82 8.38 17.19
C LEU A 23 -21.57 6.91 16.82
N PHE A 24 -20.38 6.37 17.11
CA PHE A 24 -19.97 5.06 16.61
C PHE A 24 -19.71 4.06 17.73
N SER A 25 -20.62 4.01 18.72
CA SER A 25 -20.60 2.98 19.76
C SER A 25 -20.71 1.58 19.13
N SER A 26 -19.95 0.62 19.66
CA SER A 26 -19.93 -0.78 19.21
C SER A 26 -20.94 -1.67 19.93
N GLU A 27 -21.85 -1.09 20.73
CA GLU A 27 -22.83 -1.82 21.55
C GLU A 27 -23.89 -2.54 20.70
N ASP A 28 -24.34 -1.95 19.59
CA ASP A 28 -25.46 -2.47 18.78
C ASP A 28 -25.02 -3.31 17.55
N ILE A 29 -23.73 -3.58 17.37
CA ILE A 29 -23.20 -4.30 16.20
C ILE A 29 -23.35 -5.82 16.40
N PRO A 30 -23.92 -6.57 15.43
CA PRO A 30 -24.01 -8.03 15.50
C PRO A 30 -22.64 -8.69 15.75
N LEU A 31 -22.62 -9.74 16.58
CA LEU A 31 -21.37 -10.35 17.08
C LEU A 31 -20.42 -10.81 15.95
N ALA A 32 -20.96 -11.40 14.88
CA ALA A 32 -20.18 -11.81 13.71
C ALA A 32 -19.50 -10.63 13.01
N GLN A 33 -20.25 -9.54 12.77
CA GLN A 33 -19.71 -8.31 12.17
C GLN A 33 -18.68 -7.67 13.10
N LYS A 34 -18.92 -7.74 14.42
CA LYS A 34 -17.98 -7.23 15.42
C LYS A 34 -16.66 -8.02 15.39
N ALA A 35 -16.71 -9.35 15.26
CA ALA A 35 -15.53 -10.19 15.13
C ALA A 35 -14.71 -9.81 13.89
N GLU A 36 -15.37 -9.71 12.73
CA GLU A 36 -14.74 -9.34 11.46
C GLU A 36 -14.12 -7.93 11.53
N ASN A 37 -14.89 -6.94 11.98
CA ASN A 37 -14.42 -5.56 12.12
C ASN A 37 -13.19 -5.46 13.04
N THR A 38 -13.19 -6.24 14.11
CA THR A 38 -12.09 -6.28 15.09
C THR A 38 -10.86 -7.01 14.55
N ALA A 39 -11.06 -8.06 13.74
CA ALA A 39 -9.96 -8.71 13.03
C ALA A 39 -9.36 -7.80 11.96
N MET A 40 -10.18 -7.10 11.18
CA MET A 40 -9.76 -6.16 10.13
C MET A 40 -9.06 -4.92 10.69
N SER A 41 -9.41 -4.49 11.91
CA SER A 41 -8.75 -3.36 12.58
C SER A 41 -7.40 -3.70 13.21
N GLY A 42 -6.94 -4.95 13.08
CA GLY A 42 -5.70 -5.46 13.68
C GLY A 42 -5.82 -5.88 15.14
N ASN A 43 -7.01 -5.79 15.77
CA ASN A 43 -7.22 -6.18 17.16
C ASN A 43 -7.50 -7.69 17.29
N HIS A 44 -6.55 -8.49 16.86
CA HIS A 44 -6.75 -9.94 16.71
C HIS A 44 -7.03 -10.66 18.03
N ALA A 45 -6.53 -10.17 19.17
CA ALA A 45 -6.79 -10.74 20.49
C ALA A 45 -8.26 -10.57 20.94
N THR A 46 -8.91 -9.45 20.59
CA THR A 46 -10.36 -9.31 20.83
C THR A 46 -11.16 -10.11 19.82
N ALA A 47 -10.74 -10.16 18.55
CA ALA A 47 -11.39 -10.99 17.54
C ALA A 47 -11.40 -12.47 17.94
N GLU A 48 -10.26 -13.02 18.39
CA GLU A 48 -10.14 -14.40 18.88
C GLU A 48 -11.16 -14.71 19.99
N ARG A 49 -11.29 -13.82 20.98
CA ARG A 49 -12.26 -13.98 22.08
C ARG A 49 -13.71 -13.96 21.60
N ILE A 50 -14.03 -13.12 20.60
CA ILE A 50 -15.37 -13.09 20.01
C ILE A 50 -15.64 -14.38 19.24
N TYR A 51 -14.68 -14.89 18.48
CA TYR A 51 -14.83 -16.18 17.81
C TYR A 51 -15.01 -17.33 18.81
N ASP A 52 -14.33 -17.30 19.95
CA ASP A 52 -14.59 -18.23 21.06
C ASP A 52 -16.03 -18.19 21.55
N GLU A 53 -16.57 -16.98 21.76
CA GLU A 53 -17.98 -16.81 22.16
C GLU A 53 -18.94 -17.38 21.12
N MET A 54 -18.70 -17.11 19.83
CA MET A 54 -19.54 -17.63 18.73
C MET A 54 -19.48 -19.16 18.65
N LEU A 55 -18.30 -19.75 18.84
CA LEU A 55 -18.09 -21.21 18.86
C LEU A 55 -18.79 -21.90 20.04
N LEU A 56 -19.16 -21.20 21.11
CA LEU A 56 -20.01 -21.78 22.17
C LEU A 56 -21.42 -22.13 21.63
N SER A 57 -21.92 -21.32 20.69
CA SER A 57 -23.23 -21.50 20.07
C SER A 57 -23.21 -22.39 18.82
N ASP A 58 -22.13 -22.32 18.04
CA ASP A 58 -21.96 -23.08 16.80
C ASP A 58 -20.60 -23.81 16.79
N PRO A 59 -20.42 -24.84 17.65
CA PRO A 59 -19.14 -25.50 17.88
C PRO A 59 -18.66 -26.37 16.73
N LEU A 60 -19.46 -26.52 15.66
CA LEU A 60 -19.09 -27.29 14.48
C LEU A 60 -18.75 -26.41 13.27
N ASN A 61 -18.78 -25.09 13.44
CA ASN A 61 -18.54 -24.15 12.36
C ASN A 61 -17.05 -24.04 12.02
N ILE A 62 -16.65 -24.73 10.96
CA ILE A 62 -15.26 -24.77 10.53
C ILE A 62 -14.71 -23.40 10.12
N ALA A 63 -15.55 -22.49 9.60
CA ALA A 63 -15.14 -21.14 9.25
C ALA A 63 -14.74 -20.33 10.49
N LEU A 64 -15.54 -20.40 11.56
CA LEU A 64 -15.21 -19.75 12.84
C LEU A 64 -13.94 -20.30 13.47
N HIS A 65 -13.72 -21.63 13.37
CA HIS A 65 -12.46 -22.23 13.81
C HIS A 65 -11.25 -21.71 13.04
N ARG A 66 -11.35 -21.58 11.71
CA ARG A 66 -10.29 -20.99 10.87
C ARG A 66 -10.03 -19.53 11.23
N ASP A 67 -11.07 -18.73 11.37
CA ASP A 67 -10.94 -17.32 11.68
C ASP A 67 -10.32 -17.11 13.07
N LYS A 68 -10.72 -17.91 14.06
CA LYS A 68 -10.08 -17.93 15.39
C LYS A 68 -8.59 -18.23 15.31
N ILE A 69 -8.20 -19.32 14.63
CA ILE A 69 -6.79 -19.71 14.49
C ILE A 69 -6.02 -18.60 13.77
N ARG A 70 -6.56 -18.08 12.65
CA ARG A 70 -5.91 -16.99 11.91
C ARG A 70 -5.72 -15.74 12.78
N SER A 71 -6.73 -15.35 13.54
CA SER A 71 -6.64 -14.23 14.47
C SER A 71 -5.58 -14.49 15.54
N HIS A 72 -5.55 -15.67 16.15
CA HIS A 72 -4.50 -16.03 17.11
C HIS A 72 -3.12 -15.82 16.50
N PHE A 73 -2.85 -16.40 15.33
CA PHE A 73 -1.53 -16.34 14.71
C PHE A 73 -1.15 -14.96 14.13
N ASN A 74 -2.11 -14.06 13.96
CA ASN A 74 -1.86 -12.65 13.63
C ASN A 74 -1.55 -11.78 14.86
N ILE A 75 -1.72 -12.29 16.09
CA ILE A 75 -1.20 -11.63 17.29
C ILE A 75 0.33 -11.73 17.27
N PRO A 76 1.08 -10.63 17.48
CA PRO A 76 2.53 -10.68 17.53
C PRO A 76 3.03 -11.72 18.54
N GLU A 77 3.98 -12.56 18.13
CA GLU A 77 4.54 -13.64 18.96
C GLU A 77 5.01 -13.11 20.32
N LYS A 78 5.65 -11.93 20.32
CA LYS A 78 6.01 -11.20 21.53
C LYS A 78 4.97 -10.12 21.85
N THR A 79 4.15 -10.37 22.86
CA THR A 79 3.04 -9.50 23.29
C THR A 79 3.44 -8.51 24.39
N GLY A 80 4.60 -8.68 25.00
CA GLY A 80 5.13 -7.79 26.03
C GLY A 80 6.65 -7.91 26.18
N ARG A 81 7.23 -7.27 27.20
CA ARG A 81 8.69 -7.37 27.44
C ARG A 81 9.15 -8.82 27.65
N SER A 82 8.34 -9.60 28.36
CA SER A 82 8.59 -11.02 28.69
C SER A 82 7.35 -11.91 28.48
N SER A 83 6.36 -11.42 27.74
CA SER A 83 5.12 -12.14 27.46
C SER A 83 5.10 -12.56 26.00
N TYR A 84 4.66 -13.79 25.76
CA TYR A 84 4.52 -14.38 24.44
C TYR A 84 3.07 -14.78 24.21
N ARG A 85 2.70 -14.92 22.93
CA ARG A 85 1.42 -15.50 22.52
C ARG A 85 1.30 -16.93 23.04
N ASP A 86 0.09 -17.32 23.47
CA ASP A 86 -0.16 -18.62 24.09
C ASP A 86 -0.53 -19.70 23.07
N ASP A 87 0.45 -20.05 22.23
CA ASP A 87 0.30 -21.04 21.16
C ASP A 87 0.08 -22.45 21.72
N LYS A 88 0.51 -22.68 22.96
CA LYS A 88 0.37 -23.97 23.63
C LYS A 88 -1.10 -24.27 23.92
N THR A 89 -1.82 -23.33 24.53
CA THR A 89 -3.23 -23.52 24.90
C THR A 89 -4.11 -23.76 23.66
N ILE A 90 -3.91 -23.00 22.58
CA ILE A 90 -4.70 -23.23 21.36
C ILE A 90 -4.40 -24.60 20.74
N LYS A 91 -3.14 -25.04 20.71
CA LYS A 91 -2.75 -26.38 20.23
C LYS A 91 -3.36 -27.49 21.09
N GLU A 92 -3.34 -27.34 22.41
CA GLU A 92 -3.95 -28.29 23.35
C GLU A 92 -5.46 -28.38 23.17
N ASN A 93 -6.16 -27.26 22.98
CA ASN A 93 -7.61 -27.25 22.72
C ASN A 93 -7.99 -28.05 21.47
N TYR A 94 -7.29 -27.87 20.35
CA TYR A 94 -7.56 -28.63 19.12
C TYR A 94 -7.11 -30.09 19.21
N LYS A 95 -6.07 -30.38 20.00
CA LYS A 95 -5.68 -31.75 20.33
C LYS A 95 -6.77 -32.48 21.12
N ASP A 96 -7.35 -31.86 22.13
CA ASP A 96 -8.45 -32.44 22.91
C ASP A 96 -9.68 -32.65 22.02
N LEU A 97 -9.96 -31.70 21.12
CA LEU A 97 -11.04 -31.81 20.16
C LEU A 97 -10.83 -33.00 19.20
N SER A 98 -9.59 -33.21 18.74
CA SER A 98 -9.22 -34.33 17.85
C SER A 98 -9.46 -35.70 18.48
N GLN A 99 -9.38 -35.78 19.82
CA GLN A 99 -9.61 -37.00 20.61
C GLN A 99 -11.09 -37.23 20.96
N SER A 100 -11.99 -36.35 20.51
CA SER A 100 -13.41 -36.51 20.78
C SER A 100 -13.98 -37.80 20.20
N ALA A 101 -14.84 -38.48 20.98
CA ALA A 101 -15.59 -39.63 20.47
C ALA A 101 -16.59 -39.24 19.36
N ARG A 102 -17.01 -37.97 19.30
CA ARG A 102 -17.87 -37.46 18.22
C ARG A 102 -17.02 -37.17 16.99
N ARG A 103 -17.41 -37.75 15.86
CA ARG A 103 -16.66 -37.66 14.61
C ARG A 103 -16.47 -36.22 14.16
N GLU A 104 -17.54 -35.44 14.16
CA GLU A 104 -17.57 -34.06 13.68
C GLU A 104 -16.59 -33.19 14.48
N LYS A 105 -16.53 -33.38 15.80
CA LYS A 105 -15.56 -32.70 16.65
C LYS A 105 -14.14 -33.16 16.38
N SER A 106 -13.92 -34.48 16.32
CA SER A 106 -12.61 -35.05 16.01
C SER A 106 -12.05 -34.53 14.67
N ASP A 107 -12.89 -34.47 13.65
CA ASP A 107 -12.56 -33.96 12.31
C ASP A 107 -12.17 -32.47 12.35
N ILE A 108 -12.90 -31.63 13.12
CA ILE A 108 -12.51 -30.22 13.36
C ILE A 108 -11.20 -30.12 14.12
N GLY A 109 -10.96 -31.00 15.09
CA GLY A 109 -9.72 -31.05 15.86
C GLY A 109 -8.51 -31.30 14.96
N PHE A 110 -8.60 -32.33 14.11
CA PHE A 110 -7.55 -32.64 13.14
C PHE A 110 -7.36 -31.52 12.11
N TYR A 111 -8.45 -30.99 11.56
CA TYR A 111 -8.36 -29.87 10.65
C TYR A 111 -7.70 -28.63 11.30
N GLY A 112 -8.09 -28.29 12.52
CA GLY A 112 -7.54 -27.16 13.26
C GLY A 112 -6.05 -27.33 13.56
N LEU A 113 -5.62 -28.54 13.96
CA LEU A 113 -4.20 -28.85 14.12
C LEU A 113 -3.43 -28.71 12.80
N GLY A 114 -3.98 -29.22 11.70
CA GLY A 114 -3.37 -29.05 10.38
C GLY A 114 -3.23 -27.57 10.01
N TYR A 115 -4.26 -26.77 10.23
CA TYR A 115 -4.22 -25.33 9.94
C TYR A 115 -3.25 -24.56 10.84
N ILE A 116 -3.08 -24.97 12.10
CA ILE A 116 -2.05 -24.42 12.99
C ILE A 116 -0.65 -24.73 12.46
N GLU A 117 -0.39 -25.97 12.01
CA GLU A 117 0.92 -26.33 11.44
C GLU A 117 1.21 -25.52 10.16
N ILE A 118 0.19 -25.16 9.36
CA ILE A 118 0.36 -24.20 8.25
C ILE A 118 0.80 -22.83 8.75
N MET A 119 0.17 -22.29 9.80
CA MET A 119 0.55 -21.00 10.37
C MET A 119 1.97 -21.00 10.95
N ASP A 120 2.45 -22.16 11.40
CA ASP A 120 3.82 -22.38 11.86
C ASP A 120 4.83 -22.65 10.72
N GLY A 121 4.37 -22.74 9.47
CA GLY A 121 5.22 -23.03 8.30
C GLY A 121 5.58 -24.51 8.11
N ASN A 122 4.91 -25.43 8.82
CA ASN A 122 5.18 -26.88 8.78
C ASN A 122 4.20 -27.62 7.85
N SER A 123 4.30 -27.40 6.54
CA SER A 123 3.35 -27.91 5.55
C SER A 123 3.19 -29.44 5.53
N ASP A 124 4.26 -30.21 5.74
CA ASP A 124 4.19 -31.68 5.77
C ASP A 124 3.39 -32.20 6.96
N ARG A 125 3.59 -31.61 8.15
CA ARG A 125 2.84 -31.97 9.35
C ARG A 125 1.36 -31.58 9.24
N ALA A 126 1.08 -30.49 8.52
CA ALA A 126 -0.30 -30.11 8.23
C ALA A 126 -1.02 -31.20 7.42
N LEU A 127 -0.37 -31.78 6.40
CA LEU A 127 -0.91 -32.89 5.61
C LEU A 127 -1.20 -34.12 6.47
N ASP A 128 -0.29 -34.48 7.39
CA ASP A 128 -0.49 -35.61 8.29
C ASP A 128 -1.80 -35.47 9.10
N PHE A 129 -2.08 -34.26 9.61
CA PHE A 129 -3.33 -34.00 10.32
C PHE A 129 -4.55 -33.96 9.41
N TYR A 130 -4.46 -33.30 8.25
CA TYR A 130 -5.57 -33.25 7.30
C TYR A 130 -5.99 -34.65 6.80
N GLN A 131 -5.05 -35.58 6.67
CA GLN A 131 -5.35 -36.96 6.28
C GLN A 131 -6.10 -37.77 7.36
N LEU A 132 -6.10 -37.30 8.62
CA LEU A 132 -6.85 -37.90 9.72
C LEU A 132 -8.31 -37.43 9.77
N VAL A 133 -8.66 -36.38 9.03
CA VAL A 133 -10.05 -35.90 8.90
C VAL A 133 -10.86 -36.93 8.13
N ARG A 134 -11.92 -37.45 8.75
CA ARG A 134 -12.72 -38.54 8.17
C ARG A 134 -13.78 -38.05 7.21
N ASP A 135 -14.32 -36.86 7.41
CA ASP A 135 -15.25 -36.22 6.47
C ASP A 135 -14.49 -35.62 5.26
N PRO A 136 -14.56 -36.25 4.07
CA PRO A 136 -13.86 -35.76 2.89
C PRO A 136 -14.50 -34.50 2.29
N GLU A 137 -15.72 -34.14 2.69
CA GLU A 137 -16.47 -32.97 2.20
C GLU A 137 -16.43 -31.81 3.20
N LEU A 138 -15.66 -31.93 4.30
CA LEU A 138 -15.51 -30.87 5.29
C LEU A 138 -15.02 -29.58 4.59
N PRO A 139 -15.76 -28.45 4.72
CA PRO A 139 -15.37 -27.23 4.02
C PRO A 139 -13.96 -26.78 4.38
N TYR A 140 -13.25 -26.25 3.37
CA TYR A 140 -11.84 -25.84 3.39
C TYR A 140 -10.80 -26.96 3.46
N LEU A 141 -11.18 -28.22 3.71
CA LEU A 141 -10.23 -29.32 3.85
C LEU A 141 -9.47 -29.58 2.56
N ASN A 142 -10.18 -29.85 1.46
CA ASN A 142 -9.52 -30.19 0.21
C ASN A 142 -8.80 -28.98 -0.37
N ASN A 143 -9.33 -27.77 -0.20
CA ASN A 143 -8.60 -26.56 -0.55
C ASN A 143 -7.29 -26.41 0.23
N SER A 144 -7.27 -26.74 1.53
CA SER A 144 -6.05 -26.65 2.36
C SER A 144 -5.02 -27.71 1.95
N ILE A 145 -5.46 -28.95 1.70
CA ILE A 145 -4.58 -30.01 1.20
C ILE A 145 -4.03 -29.65 -0.19
N GLY A 146 -4.90 -29.18 -1.09
CA GLY A 146 -4.51 -28.77 -2.43
C GLY A 146 -3.51 -27.62 -2.41
N TYR A 147 -3.68 -26.67 -1.49
CA TYR A 147 -2.73 -25.57 -1.29
C TYR A 147 -1.36 -26.06 -0.86
N VAL A 148 -1.27 -27.02 0.07
CA VAL A 148 0.03 -27.60 0.43
C VAL A 148 0.70 -28.26 -0.77
N TYR A 149 -0.03 -29.03 -1.57
CA TYR A 149 0.54 -29.63 -2.78
C TYR A 149 0.95 -28.58 -3.81
N LEU A 150 0.22 -27.48 -3.94
CA LEU A 150 0.59 -26.37 -4.82
C LEU A 150 1.94 -25.75 -4.40
N GLU A 151 2.14 -25.46 -3.12
CA GLU A 151 3.40 -24.93 -2.57
C GLU A 151 4.57 -25.92 -2.74
N GLN A 152 4.29 -27.22 -2.76
CA GLN A 152 5.27 -28.27 -3.05
C GLN A 152 5.49 -28.50 -4.56
N GLU A 153 4.92 -27.66 -5.43
CA GLU A 153 4.95 -27.80 -6.90
C GLU A 153 4.34 -29.14 -7.42
N ARG A 154 3.52 -29.79 -6.60
CA ARG A 154 2.81 -31.05 -6.92
C ARG A 154 1.45 -30.75 -7.53
N TYR A 155 1.48 -30.19 -8.74
CA TYR A 155 0.33 -29.62 -9.40
C TYR A 155 -0.81 -30.60 -9.70
N LEU A 156 -0.50 -31.87 -10.00
CA LEU A 156 -1.51 -32.88 -10.31
C LEU A 156 -2.36 -33.22 -9.08
N GLU A 157 -1.72 -33.39 -7.93
CA GLU A 157 -2.37 -33.60 -6.65
C GLU A 157 -3.14 -32.35 -6.22
N ALA A 158 -2.53 -31.17 -6.34
CA ALA A 158 -3.19 -29.91 -6.03
C ALA A 158 -4.50 -29.74 -6.82
N GLU A 159 -4.46 -29.92 -8.15
CA GLU A 159 -5.63 -29.86 -9.03
C GLU A 159 -6.74 -30.81 -8.55
N LYS A 160 -6.38 -32.07 -8.26
CA LYS A 160 -7.33 -33.09 -7.80
C LYS A 160 -8.07 -32.67 -6.54
N TYR A 161 -7.37 -32.07 -5.57
CA TYR A 161 -8.01 -31.65 -4.32
C TYR A 161 -8.84 -30.37 -4.49
N PHE A 162 -8.43 -29.41 -5.30
CA PHE A 162 -9.29 -28.25 -5.58
C PHE A 162 -10.58 -28.64 -6.31
N LEU A 163 -10.52 -29.59 -7.25
CA LEU A 163 -11.73 -30.12 -7.90
C LEU A 163 -12.66 -30.82 -6.90
N ARG A 164 -12.10 -31.57 -5.93
CA ARG A 164 -12.89 -32.19 -4.85
C ARG A 164 -13.57 -31.17 -3.95
N GLU A 165 -12.91 -30.05 -3.66
CA GLU A 165 -13.52 -28.95 -2.89
C GLU A 165 -14.75 -28.38 -3.63
N LEU A 166 -14.65 -28.22 -4.95
CA LEU A 166 -15.77 -27.78 -5.80
C LEU A 166 -16.90 -28.82 -5.84
N ASP A 167 -16.58 -30.11 -5.94
CA ASP A 167 -17.58 -31.20 -5.89
C ASP A 167 -18.36 -31.19 -4.56
N ALA A 168 -17.70 -30.83 -3.46
CA ALA A 168 -18.31 -30.67 -2.14
C ALA A 168 -19.12 -29.37 -1.97
N ASN A 169 -19.18 -28.50 -3.00
CA ASN A 169 -19.75 -27.15 -2.94
C ASN A 169 -19.20 -26.30 -1.77
N ALA A 170 -17.93 -26.52 -1.42
CA ALA A 170 -17.24 -25.80 -0.36
C ALA A 170 -16.22 -24.82 -0.94
N ASN A 171 -15.93 -23.73 -0.21
CA ASN A 171 -14.88 -22.74 -0.53
C ASN A 171 -14.66 -22.45 -2.03
N ILE A 172 -15.75 -22.20 -2.76
CA ILE A 172 -15.77 -22.15 -4.23
C ILE A 172 -14.75 -21.13 -4.78
N SER A 173 -14.71 -19.94 -4.17
CA SER A 173 -13.79 -18.87 -4.56
C SER A 173 -12.32 -19.27 -4.39
N GLY A 174 -11.96 -19.87 -3.25
CA GLY A 174 -10.61 -20.34 -2.97
C GLY A 174 -10.18 -21.44 -3.92
N ALA A 175 -11.05 -22.42 -4.18
CA ALA A 175 -10.75 -23.54 -5.06
C ALA A 175 -10.53 -23.09 -6.51
N TYR A 176 -11.40 -22.22 -7.06
CA TYR A 176 -11.23 -21.69 -8.42
C TYR A 176 -9.99 -20.81 -8.57
N SER A 177 -9.72 -19.95 -7.59
CA SER A 177 -8.50 -19.12 -7.56
C SER A 177 -7.24 -19.99 -7.61
N ASN A 178 -7.20 -21.03 -6.79
CA ASN A 178 -6.05 -21.93 -6.74
C ASN A 178 -5.92 -22.82 -8.00
N LEU A 179 -7.04 -23.26 -8.60
CA LEU A 179 -6.99 -23.94 -9.90
C LEU A 179 -6.40 -23.05 -11.00
N ALA A 180 -6.76 -21.76 -11.03
CA ALA A 180 -6.17 -20.82 -11.97
C ALA A 180 -4.65 -20.70 -11.76
N ASN A 181 -4.19 -20.67 -10.50
CA ASN A 181 -2.75 -20.66 -10.17
C ASN A 181 -2.05 -21.96 -10.62
N VAL A 182 -2.68 -23.13 -10.43
CA VAL A 182 -2.16 -24.42 -10.94
C VAL A 182 -2.01 -24.39 -12.46
N TYR A 183 -3.03 -23.93 -13.18
CA TYR A 183 -2.98 -23.90 -14.65
C TYR A 183 -1.99 -22.86 -15.17
N LYS A 184 -1.83 -21.73 -14.49
CA LYS A 184 -0.78 -20.75 -14.78
C LYS A 184 0.61 -21.38 -14.58
N ALA A 185 0.87 -22.01 -13.43
CA ALA A 185 2.17 -22.60 -13.10
C ALA A 185 2.56 -23.73 -14.04
N THR A 186 1.59 -24.55 -14.46
CA THR A 186 1.79 -25.64 -15.43
C THR A 186 1.78 -25.20 -16.89
N GLN A 187 1.59 -23.90 -17.17
CA GLN A 187 1.42 -23.34 -18.52
C GLN A 187 0.32 -24.06 -19.32
N ASN A 188 -0.73 -24.52 -18.64
CA ASN A 188 -1.84 -25.24 -19.26
C ASN A 188 -2.91 -24.24 -19.73
N ASP A 189 -2.59 -23.53 -20.80
CA ASP A 189 -3.47 -22.49 -21.37
C ASP A 189 -4.86 -23.04 -21.73
N ALA A 190 -4.96 -24.27 -22.23
CA ALA A 190 -6.24 -24.86 -22.60
C ALA A 190 -7.18 -25.01 -21.40
N LYS A 191 -6.67 -25.51 -20.25
CA LYS A 191 -7.46 -25.60 -19.02
C LYS A 191 -7.76 -24.22 -18.45
N LEU A 192 -6.80 -23.30 -18.49
CA LEU A 192 -7.00 -21.94 -18.00
C LEU A 192 -8.06 -21.20 -18.81
N THR A 193 -8.01 -21.23 -20.14
CA THR A 193 -9.04 -20.62 -21.01
C THR A 193 -10.41 -21.23 -20.75
N ARG A 194 -10.50 -22.56 -20.59
CA ARG A 194 -11.77 -23.22 -20.24
C ARG A 194 -12.29 -22.77 -18.88
N LEU A 195 -11.41 -22.63 -17.88
CA LEU A 195 -11.76 -22.14 -16.55
C LEU A 195 -12.32 -20.72 -16.63
N LEU A 196 -11.66 -19.85 -17.41
CA LEU A 196 -12.00 -18.44 -17.57
C LEU A 196 -13.17 -18.17 -18.53
N SER A 197 -13.66 -19.17 -19.26
CA SER A 197 -14.89 -19.03 -20.07
C SER A 197 -16.17 -18.93 -19.23
N ASN A 198 -16.11 -19.22 -17.93
CA ASN A 198 -17.22 -19.03 -17.01
C ASN A 198 -17.09 -17.66 -16.33
N GLU A 199 -18.05 -16.76 -16.58
CA GLU A 199 -18.06 -15.40 -16.02
C GLU A 199 -18.07 -15.37 -14.49
N GLU A 200 -18.70 -16.34 -13.83
CA GLU A 200 -18.70 -16.43 -12.37
C GLU A 200 -17.29 -16.70 -11.83
N VAL A 201 -16.53 -17.55 -12.53
CA VAL A 201 -15.16 -17.91 -12.16
C VAL A 201 -14.19 -16.75 -12.34
N VAL A 202 -14.42 -15.89 -13.32
CA VAL A 202 -13.62 -14.67 -13.54
C VAL A 202 -13.61 -13.78 -12.28
N GLY A 203 -14.70 -13.77 -11.51
CA GLY A 203 -14.79 -13.03 -10.24
C GLY A 203 -13.90 -13.59 -9.11
N TYR A 204 -13.45 -14.84 -9.20
CA TYR A 204 -12.62 -15.51 -8.20
C TYR A 204 -11.13 -15.50 -8.54
N VAL A 205 -10.77 -15.15 -9.78
CA VAL A 205 -9.38 -15.18 -10.26
C VAL A 205 -8.76 -13.78 -10.17
N SER A 206 -7.47 -13.72 -9.82
CA SER A 206 -6.78 -12.43 -9.72
C SER A 206 -6.82 -11.66 -11.04
N LYS A 207 -7.10 -10.35 -10.95
CA LYS A 207 -7.12 -9.44 -12.11
C LYS A 207 -5.79 -9.46 -12.88
N ARG A 208 -4.66 -9.61 -12.18
CA ARG A 208 -3.33 -9.72 -12.79
C ARG A 208 -3.23 -10.97 -13.68
N LEU A 209 -3.67 -12.13 -13.19
CA LEU A 209 -3.64 -13.38 -13.97
C LEU A 209 -4.53 -13.26 -15.22
N LEU A 210 -5.75 -12.72 -15.08
CA LEU A 210 -6.65 -12.46 -16.21
C LEU A 210 -5.97 -11.61 -17.29
N ARG A 211 -5.39 -10.48 -16.91
CA ARG A 211 -4.69 -9.57 -17.83
C ARG A 211 -3.50 -10.25 -18.52
N HIS A 212 -2.68 -10.98 -17.77
CA HIS A 212 -1.54 -11.70 -18.34
C HIS A 212 -1.99 -12.77 -19.36
N HIS A 213 -3.06 -13.51 -19.05
CA HIS A 213 -3.62 -14.50 -19.97
C HIS A 213 -4.14 -13.84 -21.25
N MET A 214 -4.95 -12.77 -21.14
CA MET A 214 -5.48 -12.03 -22.29
C MET A 214 -4.35 -11.47 -23.17
N LEU A 215 -3.34 -10.85 -22.55
CA LEU A 215 -2.18 -10.29 -23.24
C LEU A 215 -1.37 -11.38 -23.95
N GLY A 216 -1.16 -12.52 -23.30
CA GLY A 216 -0.45 -13.68 -23.87
C GLY A 216 -1.17 -14.32 -25.06
N GLN A 217 -2.51 -14.29 -25.08
CA GLN A 217 -3.32 -14.77 -26.20
C GLN A 217 -3.44 -13.73 -27.35
N GLY A 218 -2.94 -12.51 -27.16
CA GLY A 218 -3.09 -11.42 -28.13
C GLY A 218 -4.49 -10.80 -28.16
N ASP A 219 -5.32 -11.03 -27.14
CA ASP A 219 -6.63 -10.38 -26.98
C ASP A 219 -6.46 -8.96 -26.42
N PHE A 220 -5.96 -8.06 -27.26
CA PHE A 220 -5.65 -6.69 -26.87
C PHE A 220 -6.89 -5.86 -26.53
N GLU A 221 -8.06 -6.18 -27.10
CA GLU A 221 -9.30 -5.43 -26.87
C GLU A 221 -9.80 -5.66 -25.43
N THR A 222 -10.00 -6.92 -25.04
CA THR A 222 -10.41 -7.28 -23.68
C THR A 222 -9.33 -6.90 -22.68
N TYR A 223 -8.06 -7.17 -23.01
CA TYR A 223 -6.92 -6.77 -22.18
C TYR A 223 -6.95 -5.27 -21.87
N SER A 224 -7.13 -4.41 -22.87
CA SER A 224 -7.13 -2.95 -22.67
C SER A 224 -8.27 -2.51 -21.77
N HIS A 225 -9.46 -3.09 -21.93
CA HIS A 225 -10.58 -2.81 -21.04
C HIS A 225 -10.25 -3.17 -19.57
N HIS A 226 -9.53 -4.26 -19.33
CA HIS A 226 -9.12 -4.66 -17.98
C HIS A 226 -7.89 -3.90 -17.44
N ALA A 227 -6.92 -3.56 -18.28
CA ALA A 227 -5.68 -2.89 -17.89
C ALA A 227 -5.90 -1.42 -17.50
N PHE A 228 -6.84 -0.74 -18.18
CA PHE A 228 -7.20 0.65 -17.90
C PHE A 228 -8.43 0.79 -17.00
N LYS A 229 -9.03 -0.31 -16.54
CA LYS A 229 -10.08 -0.24 -15.52
C LYS A 229 -9.43 0.15 -14.20
N LEU A 230 -9.93 1.22 -13.59
CA LEU A 230 -9.54 1.55 -12.21
C LEU A 230 -9.82 0.35 -11.32
N GLY A 231 -8.86 0.00 -10.46
CA GLY A 231 -9.00 -1.09 -9.49
C GLY A 231 -10.23 -0.91 -8.60
N ASP A 232 -10.47 -1.88 -7.71
CA ASP A 232 -11.55 -1.71 -6.74
C ASP A 232 -11.23 -0.52 -5.83
N TYR A 233 -12.23 0.28 -5.51
CA TYR A 233 -12.09 1.48 -4.68
C TYR A 233 -13.24 1.59 -3.70
N THR A 234 -13.00 2.29 -2.59
CA THR A 234 -14.06 2.66 -1.64
C THR A 234 -14.27 4.17 -1.66
N THR A 235 -15.50 4.64 -1.42
CA THR A 235 -15.78 6.08 -1.32
C THR A 235 -14.88 6.75 -0.27
N SER A 236 -14.68 6.08 0.87
CA SER A 236 -13.72 6.51 1.90
C SER A 236 -12.28 6.55 1.39
N GLY A 237 -11.83 5.56 0.61
CA GLY A 237 -10.49 5.59 0.03
C GLY A 237 -10.30 6.77 -0.92
N VAL A 238 -11.27 7.02 -1.80
CA VAL A 238 -11.23 8.16 -2.72
C VAL A 238 -11.19 9.50 -1.98
N VAL A 239 -12.01 9.66 -0.94
CA VAL A 239 -12.00 10.88 -0.11
C VAL A 239 -10.66 11.06 0.62
N GLY A 240 -10.10 9.98 1.18
CA GLY A 240 -8.78 10.00 1.82
C GLY A 240 -7.66 10.38 0.84
N ALA A 241 -7.65 9.78 -0.35
CA ALA A 241 -6.69 10.10 -1.40
C ALA A 241 -6.83 11.56 -1.87
N ALA A 242 -8.07 12.05 -2.05
CA ALA A 242 -8.34 13.43 -2.44
C ALA A 242 -7.92 14.42 -1.35
N LEU A 243 -8.12 14.10 -0.07
CA LEU A 243 -7.67 14.93 1.05
C LEU A 243 -6.15 15.11 1.04
N ILE A 244 -5.40 14.02 0.86
CA ILE A 244 -3.93 14.04 0.74
C ILE A 244 -3.51 14.91 -0.45
N LEU A 245 -4.11 14.69 -1.62
CA LEU A 245 -3.86 15.45 -2.84
C LEU A 245 -4.07 16.96 -2.61
N ILE A 246 -5.21 17.34 -2.07
CA ILE A 246 -5.58 18.75 -1.84
C ILE A 246 -4.59 19.42 -0.88
N VAL A 247 -4.26 18.76 0.24
CA VAL A 247 -3.29 19.29 1.22
C VAL A 247 -1.95 19.60 0.56
N TRP A 248 -1.42 18.67 -0.24
CA TRP A 248 -0.11 18.84 -0.87
C TRP A 248 -0.15 19.82 -2.03
N VAL A 249 -1.26 19.91 -2.79
CA VAL A 249 -1.43 20.98 -3.80
C VAL A 249 -1.46 22.36 -3.12
N ILE A 250 -2.17 22.52 -2.00
CA ILE A 250 -2.19 23.79 -1.27
C ILE A 250 -0.79 24.12 -0.74
N PHE A 251 -0.03 23.14 -0.24
CA PHE A 251 1.37 23.34 0.16
C PHE A 251 2.22 23.86 -1.01
N LEU A 252 2.11 23.26 -2.19
CA LEU A 252 2.87 23.65 -3.38
C LEU A 252 2.52 25.07 -3.87
N LEU A 253 1.25 25.46 -3.81
CA LEU A 253 0.82 26.81 -4.14
C LEU A 253 1.22 27.84 -3.08
N TRP A 254 1.34 27.42 -1.82
CA TRP A 254 1.77 28.28 -0.72
C TRP A 254 3.28 28.58 -0.75
N ILE A 255 4.07 27.58 -1.13
CA ILE A 255 5.54 27.69 -1.13
C ILE A 255 6.08 28.42 -2.36
N ASP A 256 5.27 28.52 -3.41
CA ASP A 256 5.50 29.34 -4.58
C ASP A 256 5.14 30.81 -4.28
N VAL A 257 6.17 31.57 -3.92
CA VAL A 257 6.04 32.92 -3.37
C VAL A 257 6.03 34.02 -4.43
N TYR A 258 6.62 33.77 -5.60
CA TYR A 258 6.86 34.83 -6.57
C TYR A 258 5.79 34.91 -7.65
N GLU A 259 5.35 33.79 -8.21
CA GLU A 259 4.30 33.75 -9.24
C GLU A 259 3.35 32.57 -9.01
N THR A 260 2.43 32.72 -8.05
CA THR A 260 1.49 31.62 -7.73
C THR A 260 0.76 31.11 -8.96
N GLU A 261 0.95 29.81 -9.22
CA GLU A 261 0.40 29.15 -10.40
C GLU A 261 -1.11 29.22 -10.55
N LYS A 262 -1.55 29.33 -11.80
CA LYS A 262 -2.99 29.35 -12.12
C LYS A 262 -3.58 27.96 -11.88
N ILE A 263 -4.66 27.89 -11.09
CA ILE A 263 -5.36 26.63 -10.77
C ILE A 263 -5.69 25.80 -12.02
N ARG A 264 -6.05 26.44 -13.15
CA ARG A 264 -6.33 25.72 -14.40
C ARG A 264 -5.12 24.92 -14.94
N HIS A 265 -3.90 25.41 -14.75
CA HIS A 265 -2.70 24.71 -15.18
C HIS A 265 -2.35 23.58 -14.21
N ILE A 266 -2.56 23.78 -12.91
CA ILE A 266 -2.45 22.71 -11.90
C ILE A 266 -3.47 21.59 -12.19
N LEU A 267 -4.72 21.93 -12.46
CA LEU A 267 -5.76 20.96 -12.84
C LEU A 267 -5.40 20.24 -14.14
N PHE A 268 -4.85 20.95 -15.13
CA PHE A 268 -4.37 20.32 -16.36
C PHE A 268 -3.24 19.32 -16.07
N ALA A 269 -2.25 19.70 -15.25
CA ALA A 269 -1.16 18.83 -14.82
C ALA A 269 -1.66 17.59 -14.05
N LEU A 270 -2.67 17.76 -13.17
CA LEU A 270 -3.30 16.66 -12.45
C LEU A 270 -3.99 15.68 -13.39
N VAL A 271 -4.78 16.18 -14.34
CA VAL A 271 -5.53 15.33 -15.29
C VAL A 271 -4.57 14.52 -16.16
N ILE A 272 -3.55 15.16 -16.74
CA ILE A 272 -2.57 14.43 -17.55
C ILE A 272 -1.73 13.48 -16.68
N GLY A 273 -1.37 13.88 -15.47
CA GLY A 273 -0.61 13.04 -14.53
C GLY A 273 -1.37 11.76 -14.17
N CYS A 274 -2.64 11.87 -13.80
CA CYS A 274 -3.49 10.72 -13.52
C CYS A 274 -3.65 9.83 -14.77
N GLY A 275 -3.85 10.42 -15.95
CA GLY A 275 -3.96 9.69 -17.21
C GLY A 275 -2.71 8.87 -17.55
N PHE A 276 -1.52 9.47 -17.41
CA PHE A 276 -0.26 8.76 -17.64
C PHE A 276 0.01 7.68 -16.57
N SER A 277 -0.42 7.89 -15.33
CA SER A 277 -0.26 6.90 -14.26
C SER A 277 -0.97 5.57 -14.58
N MET A 278 -2.06 5.62 -15.36
CA MET A 278 -2.76 4.41 -15.81
C MET A 278 -1.93 3.53 -16.75
N LEU A 279 -0.81 4.04 -17.30
CA LEU A 279 0.11 3.25 -18.12
C LEU A 279 1.04 2.36 -17.29
N ALA A 280 1.13 2.53 -15.97
CA ALA A 280 1.97 1.69 -15.13
C ALA A 280 1.56 0.21 -15.20
N THR A 281 0.27 -0.09 -15.03
CA THR A 281 -0.28 -1.45 -15.13
C THR A 281 0.08 -2.16 -16.43
N PRO A 282 -0.20 -1.60 -17.63
CA PRO A 282 0.15 -2.29 -18.86
C PRO A 282 1.65 -2.43 -19.06
N LEU A 283 2.46 -1.47 -18.61
CA LEU A 283 3.93 -1.61 -18.66
C LEU A 283 4.42 -2.74 -17.76
N TYR A 284 3.84 -2.93 -16.57
CA TYR A 284 4.14 -4.06 -15.69
C TYR A 284 3.74 -5.40 -16.31
N ASP A 285 2.53 -5.48 -16.87
CA ASP A 285 2.06 -6.71 -17.52
C ASP A 285 2.95 -7.07 -18.72
N LEU A 286 3.41 -6.09 -19.51
CA LEU A 286 4.34 -6.31 -20.63
C LEU A 286 5.70 -6.83 -20.15
N TYR A 287 6.26 -6.24 -19.07
CA TYR A 287 7.48 -6.74 -18.43
C TYR A 287 7.35 -8.21 -18.04
N PHE A 288 6.23 -8.56 -17.40
CA PHE A 288 5.99 -9.94 -17.00
C PHE A 288 5.82 -10.88 -18.19
N VAL A 289 4.93 -10.58 -19.14
CA VAL A 289 4.60 -11.49 -20.25
C VAL A 289 5.78 -11.70 -21.19
N TRP A 290 6.61 -10.67 -21.44
CA TRP A 290 7.71 -10.78 -22.39
C TRP A 290 9.05 -11.17 -21.78
N LEU A 291 9.34 -10.74 -20.55
CA LEU A 291 10.62 -11.03 -19.88
C LEU A 291 10.51 -12.15 -18.85
N GLY A 292 9.29 -12.53 -18.44
CA GLY A 292 9.07 -13.47 -17.34
C GLY A 292 9.57 -12.95 -15.99
N TRP A 293 9.77 -11.63 -15.87
CA TRP A 293 10.43 -11.05 -14.70
C TRP A 293 9.40 -10.62 -13.66
N GLU A 294 9.50 -11.18 -12.45
CA GLU A 294 8.71 -10.80 -11.28
C GLU A 294 9.50 -10.99 -9.98
N LEU A 295 8.94 -10.50 -8.88
CA LEU A 295 9.43 -10.78 -7.53
C LEU A 295 9.34 -12.29 -7.26
N ASN A 296 10.41 -12.86 -6.69
CA ASN A 296 10.48 -14.30 -6.43
C ASN A 296 11.14 -14.65 -5.09
N GLY A 297 11.39 -13.66 -4.23
CA GLY A 297 12.02 -13.84 -2.91
C GLY A 297 13.55 -13.91 -2.95
N ASN A 298 14.17 -13.98 -4.14
CA ASN A 298 15.60 -13.83 -4.26
C ASN A 298 15.98 -12.35 -4.16
N TYR A 299 16.74 -11.98 -3.14
CA TYR A 299 17.05 -10.58 -2.84
C TYR A 299 17.74 -9.82 -3.98
N ILE A 300 18.57 -10.48 -4.80
CA ILE A 300 19.22 -9.82 -5.93
C ILE A 300 18.21 -9.58 -7.06
N ASN A 301 17.40 -10.59 -7.38
CA ASN A 301 16.32 -10.46 -8.33
C ASN A 301 15.36 -9.34 -7.93
N ASP A 302 14.91 -9.35 -6.68
CA ASP A 302 13.90 -8.43 -6.18
C ASP A 302 14.44 -6.99 -6.12
N LEU A 303 15.70 -6.80 -5.73
CA LEU A 303 16.36 -5.49 -5.78
C LEU A 303 16.40 -4.94 -7.22
N LEU A 304 16.82 -5.78 -8.17
CA LEU A 304 16.90 -5.38 -9.58
C LEU A 304 15.49 -5.11 -10.14
N TYR A 305 14.49 -5.91 -9.75
CA TYR A 305 13.10 -5.72 -10.15
C TYR A 305 12.55 -4.39 -9.61
N CYS A 306 12.79 -4.08 -8.33
CA CYS A 306 12.39 -2.80 -7.76
C CYS A 306 13.04 -1.59 -8.46
N ILE A 307 14.30 -1.70 -8.90
CA ILE A 307 14.98 -0.60 -9.59
C ILE A 307 14.53 -0.46 -11.05
N PHE A 308 14.55 -1.56 -11.82
CA PHE A 308 14.42 -1.53 -13.28
C PHE A 308 13.02 -1.83 -13.79
N ALA A 309 12.20 -2.56 -13.03
CA ALA A 309 10.77 -2.69 -13.35
C ALA A 309 10.00 -1.55 -12.66
N ILE A 310 9.93 -1.55 -11.32
CA ILE A 310 9.13 -0.55 -10.58
C ILE A 310 9.67 0.86 -10.78
N GLY A 311 10.90 1.14 -10.35
CA GLY A 311 11.48 2.48 -10.40
C GLY A 311 11.47 3.10 -11.80
N VAL A 312 11.92 2.37 -12.83
CA VAL A 312 11.95 2.90 -14.21
C VAL A 312 10.56 3.13 -14.77
N ILE A 313 9.62 2.17 -14.61
CA ILE A 313 8.26 2.31 -15.15
C ILE A 313 7.57 3.51 -14.50
N GLU A 314 7.63 3.60 -13.17
CA GLU A 314 6.89 4.62 -12.45
C GLU A 314 7.48 6.01 -12.63
N GLU A 315 8.81 6.16 -12.52
CA GLU A 315 9.43 7.47 -12.74
C GLU A 315 9.26 7.94 -14.19
N ALA A 316 9.21 7.01 -15.16
CA ALA A 316 8.93 7.35 -16.56
C ALA A 316 7.50 7.89 -16.74
N VAL A 317 6.48 7.19 -16.25
CA VAL A 317 5.09 7.65 -16.40
C VAL A 317 4.82 8.94 -15.61
N LYS A 318 5.54 9.20 -14.51
CA LYS A 318 5.45 10.46 -13.74
C LYS A 318 6.12 11.64 -14.44
N ILE A 319 7.26 11.43 -15.09
CA ILE A 319 8.01 12.55 -15.70
C ILE A 319 7.49 12.97 -17.08
N ILE A 320 6.91 12.06 -17.86
CA ILE A 320 6.35 12.39 -19.19
C ILE A 320 5.33 13.55 -19.16
N PRO A 321 4.31 13.58 -18.28
CA PRO A 321 3.37 14.70 -18.21
C PRO A 321 4.07 16.04 -17.90
N PHE A 322 5.09 16.04 -17.06
CA PHE A 322 5.93 17.23 -16.82
C PHE A 322 6.67 17.67 -18.10
N LEU A 323 7.26 16.74 -18.84
CA LEU A 323 7.95 17.06 -20.11
C LEU A 323 6.99 17.64 -21.16
N ILE A 324 5.72 17.23 -21.16
CA ILE A 324 4.67 17.82 -21.99
C ILE A 324 4.42 19.27 -21.56
N LEU A 325 4.23 19.52 -20.25
CA LEU A 325 4.02 20.87 -19.70
C LEU A 325 5.18 21.81 -20.01
N LEU A 326 6.42 21.30 -19.96
CA LEU A 326 7.65 22.03 -20.27
C LEU A 326 7.69 22.58 -21.71
N ARG A 327 6.87 22.06 -22.63
CA ARG A 327 6.74 22.60 -24.00
C ARG A 327 5.95 23.91 -24.03
N PHE A 328 5.16 24.20 -23.00
CA PHE A 328 4.30 25.38 -22.93
C PHE A 328 4.94 26.45 -22.04
N LYS A 329 5.65 27.41 -22.66
CA LYS A 329 6.31 28.53 -21.95
C LYS A 329 5.35 29.43 -21.14
N SER A 330 4.05 29.38 -21.42
CA SER A 330 3.03 30.10 -20.66
C SER A 330 2.61 29.38 -19.37
N ILE A 331 3.08 28.13 -19.19
CA ILE A 331 2.87 27.30 -18.01
C ILE A 331 4.17 27.30 -17.20
N ILE A 332 5.28 26.83 -17.77
CA ILE A 332 6.59 26.82 -17.10
C ILE A 332 7.38 28.05 -17.54
N ASN A 333 7.38 29.07 -16.69
CA ASN A 333 7.93 30.38 -16.95
C ASN A 333 9.03 30.82 -15.95
N GLU A 334 9.13 30.18 -14.78
CA GLU A 334 10.23 30.37 -13.82
C GLU A 334 10.86 29.04 -13.34
N SER A 335 11.93 29.13 -12.53
CA SER A 335 12.61 27.95 -11.98
C SER A 335 11.76 27.17 -10.97
N MET A 336 10.90 27.82 -10.17
CA MET A 336 10.07 27.12 -9.19
C MET A 336 9.04 26.20 -9.85
N ASP A 337 8.53 26.58 -11.03
CA ASP A 337 7.57 25.80 -11.82
C ASP A 337 8.09 24.40 -12.16
N TYR A 338 9.41 24.23 -12.34
CA TYR A 338 10.03 22.92 -12.53
C TYR A 338 9.74 22.00 -11.35
N ILE A 339 9.79 22.54 -10.13
CA ILE A 339 9.52 21.79 -8.91
C ILE A 339 8.02 21.60 -8.71
N VAL A 340 7.23 22.67 -8.83
CA VAL A 340 5.78 22.65 -8.62
C VAL A 340 5.10 21.66 -9.57
N TYR A 341 5.31 21.79 -10.89
CA TYR A 341 4.63 20.92 -11.85
C TYR A 341 5.13 19.47 -11.81
N ALA A 342 6.41 19.24 -11.57
CA ALA A 342 6.92 17.88 -11.39
C ALA A 342 6.37 17.22 -10.12
N SER A 343 6.26 17.98 -9.03
CA SER A 343 5.61 17.52 -7.81
C SER A 343 4.13 17.22 -8.03
N VAL A 344 3.41 18.06 -8.77
CA VAL A 344 2.00 17.81 -9.12
C VAL A 344 1.86 16.53 -9.96
N CYS A 345 2.77 16.27 -10.90
CA CYS A 345 2.78 15.03 -11.68
C CYS A 345 3.03 13.80 -10.79
N GLY A 346 4.05 13.84 -9.91
CA GLY A 346 4.30 12.77 -8.94
C GLY A 346 3.15 12.57 -7.95
N LEU A 347 2.51 13.67 -7.52
CA LEU A 347 1.35 13.65 -6.64
C LEU A 347 0.10 13.06 -7.33
N SER A 348 -0.03 13.23 -8.65
CA SER A 348 -1.09 12.61 -9.44
C SER A 348 -0.96 11.09 -9.46
N PHE A 349 0.27 10.59 -9.61
CA PHE A 349 0.56 9.16 -9.49
C PHE A 349 0.25 8.63 -8.09
N ALA A 350 0.74 9.33 -7.07
CA ALA A 350 0.46 8.99 -5.66
C ALA A 350 -1.04 8.97 -5.36
N PHE A 351 -1.83 9.87 -5.96
CA PHE A 351 -3.29 9.88 -5.82
C PHE A 351 -3.94 8.62 -6.41
N MET A 352 -3.55 8.22 -7.64
CA MET A 352 -4.06 7.00 -8.27
C MET A 352 -3.68 5.75 -7.47
N GLU A 353 -2.45 5.70 -6.98
CA GLU A 353 -1.96 4.63 -6.12
C GLU A 353 -2.71 4.59 -4.77
N ASN A 354 -2.91 5.74 -4.13
CA ASN A 354 -3.64 5.84 -2.86
C ASN A 354 -5.09 5.34 -2.97
N ILE A 355 -5.78 5.56 -4.10
CA ILE A 355 -7.13 5.03 -4.32
C ILE A 355 -7.15 3.50 -4.19
N MET A 356 -6.17 2.83 -4.80
CA MET A 356 -6.06 1.37 -4.78
C MET A 356 -5.62 0.87 -3.40
N TYR A 357 -4.57 1.48 -2.82
CA TYR A 357 -4.06 1.08 -1.51
C TYR A 357 -5.10 1.17 -0.40
N PHE A 358 -5.96 2.19 -0.42
CA PHE A 358 -7.01 2.36 0.61
C PHE A 358 -8.21 1.43 0.44
N HIS A 359 -8.27 0.70 -0.68
CA HIS A 359 -9.18 -0.42 -0.84
C HIS A 359 -8.54 -1.72 -0.33
N GLU A 360 -7.30 -2.02 -0.74
CA GLU A 360 -6.62 -3.29 -0.46
C GLU A 360 -6.06 -3.39 0.97
N GLY A 361 -5.32 -2.37 1.40
CA GLY A 361 -4.58 -2.37 2.67
C GLY A 361 -5.36 -1.77 3.85
N GLY A 362 -6.59 -1.31 3.63
CA GLY A 362 -7.38 -0.61 4.64
C GLY A 362 -7.06 0.88 4.77
N LEU A 363 -7.76 1.54 5.70
CA LEU A 363 -7.69 3.00 5.90
C LEU A 363 -6.81 3.42 7.08
N ASP A 364 -6.19 2.46 7.74
CA ASP A 364 -5.20 2.61 8.80
C ASP A 364 -3.87 3.21 8.33
N ASN A 365 -3.66 3.31 7.01
CA ASN A 365 -2.44 3.83 6.41
C ASN A 365 -2.58 5.21 5.74
N VAL A 366 -3.71 5.91 5.93
CA VAL A 366 -3.94 7.21 5.27
C VAL A 366 -2.91 8.26 5.70
N LEU A 367 -2.67 8.41 7.00
CA LEU A 367 -1.67 9.34 7.53
C LEU A 367 -0.24 8.90 7.18
N SER A 368 0.07 7.61 7.28
CA SER A 368 1.42 7.12 6.98
C SER A 368 1.76 7.35 5.51
N ARG A 369 0.86 7.07 4.57
CA ARG A 369 1.06 7.31 3.13
C ARG A 369 1.11 8.79 2.77
N SER A 370 0.43 9.67 3.50
CA SER A 370 0.48 11.11 3.27
C SER A 370 1.85 11.73 3.60
N VAL A 371 2.56 11.17 4.59
CA VAL A 371 3.88 11.65 5.05
C VAL A 371 5.06 10.85 4.48
N SER A 372 4.80 9.72 3.82
CA SER A 372 5.84 8.84 3.28
C SER A 372 5.77 8.74 1.76
N ALA A 373 5.12 7.70 1.21
CA ALA A 373 5.05 7.40 -0.22
C ALA A 373 4.64 8.63 -1.06
N THR A 374 3.62 9.38 -0.62
CA THR A 374 3.16 10.57 -1.34
C THR A 374 4.27 11.64 -1.46
N VAL A 375 5.00 11.90 -0.37
CA VAL A 375 6.10 12.87 -0.37
C VAL A 375 7.27 12.37 -1.21
N LEU A 376 7.55 11.07 -1.16
CA LEU A 376 8.61 10.46 -1.96
C LEU A 376 8.31 10.61 -3.46
N HIS A 377 7.09 10.30 -3.90
CA HIS A 377 6.66 10.46 -5.29
C HIS A 377 6.83 11.90 -5.81
N MET A 378 6.41 12.89 -5.01
CA MET A 378 6.64 14.31 -5.32
C MET A 378 8.14 14.61 -5.44
N THR A 379 8.92 14.16 -4.45
CA THR A 379 10.35 14.43 -4.34
C THR A 379 11.14 13.87 -5.52
N LEU A 380 10.94 12.59 -5.86
CA LEU A 380 11.70 11.90 -6.89
C LEU A 380 11.40 12.46 -8.28
N THR A 381 10.12 12.67 -8.61
CA THR A 381 9.72 13.32 -9.86
C THR A 381 10.33 14.73 -9.97
N SER A 382 10.32 15.50 -8.88
CA SER A 382 10.96 16.81 -8.82
C SER A 382 12.49 16.75 -8.94
N PHE A 383 13.18 15.70 -8.51
CA PHE A 383 14.62 15.56 -8.75
C PHE A 383 14.95 15.37 -10.23
N VAL A 384 14.13 14.61 -10.96
CA VAL A 384 14.30 14.46 -12.42
C VAL A 384 14.13 15.81 -13.12
N ALA A 385 13.08 16.55 -12.78
CA ALA A 385 12.86 17.91 -13.30
C ALA A 385 13.95 18.90 -12.86
N TYR A 386 14.45 18.77 -11.62
CA TYR A 386 15.57 19.57 -11.10
C TYR A 386 16.84 19.37 -11.94
N GLY A 387 17.08 18.19 -12.52
CA GLY A 387 18.20 17.99 -13.46
C GLY A 387 18.14 18.95 -14.65
N LEU A 388 16.96 19.12 -15.25
CA LEU A 388 16.74 20.09 -16.35
C LEU A 388 16.84 21.54 -15.85
N MET A 389 16.28 21.83 -14.69
CA MET A 389 16.37 23.15 -14.06
C MET A 389 17.84 23.53 -13.78
N TYR A 390 18.60 22.64 -13.15
CA TYR A 390 20.02 22.83 -12.86
C TYR A 390 20.81 23.12 -14.15
N ALA A 391 20.53 22.37 -15.22
CA ALA A 391 21.18 22.59 -16.50
C ALA A 391 20.88 23.96 -17.10
N LYS A 392 19.63 24.46 -16.96
CA LYS A 392 19.22 25.77 -17.48
C LYS A 392 19.79 26.92 -16.65
N TYR A 393 19.63 26.86 -15.32
CA TYR A 393 19.88 28.00 -14.44
C TYR A 393 21.30 28.05 -13.85
N GLN A 394 21.92 26.89 -13.60
CA GLN A 394 23.22 26.82 -12.93
C GLN A 394 24.35 26.40 -13.89
N ALA A 395 24.23 25.26 -14.56
CA ALA A 395 25.29 24.75 -15.44
C ALA A 395 25.33 25.44 -16.81
N LYS A 396 24.20 26.02 -17.23
CA LYS A 396 23.98 26.69 -18.53
C LYS A 396 24.24 25.81 -19.77
N SER A 397 24.34 24.49 -19.60
CA SER A 397 24.56 23.50 -20.66
C SER A 397 24.27 22.08 -20.15
N GLY A 398 24.25 21.10 -21.06
CA GLY A 398 24.19 19.67 -20.68
C GLY A 398 22.84 19.15 -20.20
N ALA A 399 21.72 19.78 -20.59
CA ALA A 399 20.37 19.43 -20.10
C ALA A 399 20.03 17.94 -20.18
N LEU A 400 20.34 17.29 -21.31
CA LEU A 400 20.09 15.85 -21.49
C LEU A 400 20.90 15.00 -20.51
N VAL A 401 22.17 15.36 -20.24
CA VAL A 401 23.05 14.60 -19.33
C VAL A 401 22.53 14.68 -17.90
N TYR A 402 22.18 15.89 -17.43
CA TYR A 402 21.62 16.06 -16.10
C TYR A 402 20.24 15.41 -15.94
N PHE A 403 19.40 15.46 -16.98
CA PHE A 403 18.11 14.78 -16.99
C PHE A 403 18.28 13.26 -16.88
N ILE A 404 19.10 12.64 -17.74
CA ILE A 404 19.33 11.19 -17.72
C ILE A 404 19.92 10.75 -16.38
N PHE A 405 20.92 11.48 -15.87
CA PHE A 405 21.51 11.18 -14.57
C PHE A 405 20.48 11.27 -13.45
N ALA A 406 19.69 12.35 -13.40
CA ALA A 406 18.67 12.53 -12.38
C ALA A 406 17.54 11.49 -12.47
N PHE A 407 17.14 11.12 -13.69
CA PHE A 407 16.16 10.05 -13.93
C PHE A 407 16.64 8.71 -13.37
N PHE A 408 17.85 8.26 -13.74
CA PHE A 408 18.38 7.00 -13.21
C PHE A 408 18.62 7.05 -11.70
N ALA A 409 19.08 8.19 -11.16
CA ALA A 409 19.20 8.36 -9.72
C ALA A 409 17.84 8.24 -9.00
N ALA A 410 16.78 8.84 -9.57
CA ALA A 410 15.42 8.71 -9.04
C ALA A 410 14.94 7.26 -9.08
N CYS A 411 15.15 6.54 -10.19
CA CYS A 411 14.80 5.11 -10.32
C CYS A 411 15.50 4.25 -9.26
N VAL A 412 16.80 4.48 -9.03
CA VAL A 412 17.56 3.73 -8.02
C VAL A 412 17.08 4.04 -6.61
N VAL A 413 16.83 5.32 -6.28
CA VAL A 413 16.35 5.70 -4.95
C VAL A 413 14.93 5.17 -4.70
N HIS A 414 14.08 5.21 -5.71
CA HIS A 414 12.74 4.61 -5.68
C HIS A 414 12.82 3.11 -5.42
N GLY A 415 13.55 2.38 -6.29
CA GLY A 415 13.68 0.93 -6.16
C GLY A 415 14.30 0.51 -4.84
N LEU A 416 15.26 1.27 -4.30
CA LEU A 416 15.81 1.01 -2.96
C LEU A 416 14.75 1.22 -1.87
N TYR A 417 13.94 2.27 -1.96
CA TYR A 417 12.87 2.52 -0.99
C TYR A 417 11.86 1.35 -0.96
N ASP A 418 11.44 0.88 -2.13
CA ASP A 418 10.50 -0.23 -2.28
C ASP A 418 11.11 -1.56 -1.86
N PHE A 419 12.35 -1.84 -2.27
CA PHE A 419 13.03 -3.09 -1.94
C PHE A 419 13.03 -3.36 -0.44
N TRP A 420 13.39 -2.37 0.40
CA TRP A 420 13.42 -2.53 1.85
C TRP A 420 12.02 -2.67 2.49
N ILE A 421 10.96 -2.17 1.83
CA ILE A 421 9.57 -2.31 2.30
C ILE A 421 8.98 -3.67 1.91
N ILE A 422 9.23 -4.09 0.67
CA ILE A 422 8.63 -5.26 0.02
C ILE A 422 9.37 -6.55 0.38
N SER A 423 10.69 -6.50 0.59
CA SER A 423 11.47 -7.70 0.89
C SER A 423 11.01 -8.39 2.17
N ASP A 424 10.93 -9.72 2.10
CA ASP A 424 10.59 -10.58 3.23
C ASP A 424 11.83 -11.20 3.90
N GLY A 425 11.59 -12.03 4.92
CA GLY A 425 12.63 -12.71 5.69
C GLY A 425 13.52 -11.74 6.47
N TRP A 426 14.82 -12.06 6.58
CA TRP A 426 15.75 -11.25 7.37
C TRP A 426 15.98 -9.85 6.78
N VAL A 427 15.84 -9.68 5.46
CA VAL A 427 15.95 -8.38 4.78
C VAL A 427 14.79 -7.47 5.17
N GLY A 428 13.59 -8.02 5.34
CA GLY A 428 12.41 -7.28 5.78
C GLY A 428 12.53 -6.65 7.18
N HIS A 429 13.49 -7.07 8.01
CA HIS A 429 13.79 -6.40 9.28
C HIS A 429 14.46 -5.03 9.11
N PHE A 430 14.93 -4.70 7.90
CA PHE A 430 15.65 -3.47 7.60
C PHE A 430 14.79 -2.38 6.95
N LYS A 431 13.46 -2.41 7.13
CA LYS A 431 12.51 -1.35 6.71
C LYS A 431 12.90 0.06 7.16
N ILE A 432 13.71 0.19 8.21
CA ILE A 432 14.29 1.46 8.66
C ILE A 432 15.12 2.17 7.58
N PHE A 433 15.70 1.45 6.62
CA PHE A 433 16.43 2.07 5.52
C PHE A 433 15.51 2.86 4.58
N SER A 434 14.27 2.43 4.35
CA SER A 434 13.28 3.23 3.61
C SER A 434 12.96 4.55 4.33
N VAL A 435 12.89 4.53 5.66
CA VAL A 435 12.72 5.75 6.47
C VAL A 435 13.94 6.66 6.34
N ALA A 436 15.16 6.11 6.34
CA ALA A 436 16.38 6.89 6.15
C ALA A 436 16.48 7.49 4.74
N ILE A 437 16.10 6.73 3.71
CA ILE A 437 16.00 7.20 2.32
C ILE A 437 15.01 8.35 2.23
N LEU A 438 13.80 8.19 2.79
CA LEU A 438 12.78 9.24 2.82
C LEU A 438 13.28 10.50 3.54
N PHE A 439 13.89 10.36 4.71
CA PHE A 439 14.46 11.47 5.47
C PHE A 439 15.48 12.26 4.63
N TYR A 440 16.38 11.53 3.96
CA TYR A 440 17.39 12.13 3.09
C TYR A 440 16.77 12.82 1.88
N ALA A 441 15.82 12.15 1.21
CA ALA A 441 15.11 12.67 0.06
C ALA A 441 14.38 13.98 0.41
N VAL A 442 13.65 14.03 1.52
CA VAL A 442 12.95 15.24 2.00
C VAL A 442 13.92 16.40 2.27
N HIS A 443 15.08 16.14 2.87
CA HIS A 443 16.10 17.17 3.07
C HIS A 443 16.62 17.73 1.74
N ARG A 444 16.92 16.85 0.78
CA ARG A 444 17.37 17.27 -0.54
C ARG A 444 16.28 17.97 -1.33
N TYR A 445 15.02 17.58 -1.13
CA TYR A 445 13.86 18.23 -1.73
C TYR A 445 13.70 19.68 -1.23
N ALA A 446 13.85 19.92 0.07
CA ALA A 446 13.83 21.28 0.63
C ALA A 446 14.95 22.16 0.03
N LEU A 447 16.15 21.60 -0.19
CA LEU A 447 17.23 22.30 -0.87
C LEU A 447 16.93 22.55 -2.36
N ALA A 448 16.30 21.60 -3.05
CA ALA A 448 15.86 21.78 -4.42
C ALA A 448 14.84 22.92 -4.55
N ILE A 449 13.83 22.97 -3.68
CA ILE A 449 12.88 24.09 -3.58
C ILE A 449 13.62 25.40 -3.29
N THR A 450 14.52 25.40 -2.31
CA THR A 450 15.28 26.61 -1.96
C THR A 450 16.07 27.15 -3.15
N ASN A 451 16.74 26.28 -3.90
CA ASN A 451 17.46 26.68 -5.12
C ASN A 451 16.52 27.19 -6.20
N ALA A 452 15.37 26.54 -6.39
CA ALA A 452 14.38 26.93 -7.38
C ALA A 452 13.81 28.33 -7.06
N LEU A 453 13.54 28.63 -5.79
CA LEU A 453 13.15 29.98 -5.36
C LEU A 453 14.31 30.98 -5.51
N ASN A 454 15.54 30.62 -5.14
CA ASN A 454 16.69 31.52 -5.24
C ASN A 454 17.07 31.88 -6.69
N ALA A 455 16.75 31.00 -7.64
CA ALA A 455 17.04 31.17 -9.06
C ALA A 455 15.88 31.77 -9.86
N SER A 456 14.71 31.98 -9.24
CA SER A 456 13.51 32.49 -9.91
C SER A 456 13.79 33.84 -10.55
N GLU A 457 13.35 33.98 -11.80
CA GLU A 457 13.37 35.21 -12.57
C GLU A 457 12.59 36.36 -11.89
N PHE A 458 11.66 36.03 -11.00
CA PHE A 458 10.81 36.97 -10.26
C PHE A 458 11.32 37.26 -8.85
N SER A 459 12.49 36.71 -8.47
CA SER A 459 13.06 36.90 -7.15
C SER A 459 13.40 38.37 -6.86
N ILE A 460 12.74 38.95 -5.86
CA ILE A 460 13.00 40.31 -5.37
C ILE A 460 14.19 40.22 -4.41
N GLY A 461 15.27 40.98 -4.63
CA GLY A 461 16.58 40.84 -3.94
C GLY A 461 16.67 40.96 -2.41
N ARG A 462 15.56 40.91 -1.67
CA ARG A 462 15.54 40.81 -0.20
C ARG A 462 15.24 39.35 0.18
N GLY A 463 16.11 38.73 0.97
CA GLY A 463 15.88 37.37 1.46
C GLY A 463 14.55 37.27 2.22
N GLN A 464 13.80 36.20 1.96
CA GLN A 464 12.48 35.95 2.55
C GLN A 464 12.46 34.59 3.26
N LEU A 465 11.80 34.54 4.42
CA LEU A 465 11.49 33.28 5.10
C LEU A 465 10.08 32.84 4.71
N VAL A 466 9.98 31.68 4.07
CA VAL A 466 8.70 31.03 3.75
C VAL A 466 8.35 30.10 4.91
N ARG A 467 7.25 30.41 5.60
CA ARG A 467 6.77 29.64 6.75
C ARG A 467 5.54 28.84 6.36
N SER A 468 5.65 27.53 6.48
CA SER A 468 4.60 26.54 6.20
C SER A 468 4.47 25.51 7.33
N ALA A 469 5.30 25.58 8.38
CA ALA A 469 5.31 24.63 9.49
C ALA A 469 3.94 24.50 10.15
N GLU A 470 3.27 25.63 10.41
CA GLU A 470 1.96 25.64 11.04
C GLU A 470 0.85 25.09 10.13
N PHE A 471 0.91 25.38 8.83
CA PHE A 471 0.02 24.78 7.83
C PHE A 471 0.21 23.26 7.74
N LEU A 472 1.46 22.80 7.59
CA LEU A 472 1.79 21.38 7.51
C LEU A 472 1.34 20.64 8.76
N GLY A 473 1.57 21.20 9.95
CA GLY A 473 1.06 20.62 11.19
C GLY A 473 -0.47 20.48 11.18
N ALA A 474 -1.19 21.52 10.76
CA ALA A 474 -2.65 21.49 10.74
C ALA A 474 -3.19 20.48 9.72
N ALA A 475 -2.56 20.42 8.55
CA ALA A 475 -2.88 19.46 7.53
C ALA A 475 -2.68 18.01 7.99
N MET A 476 -1.57 17.72 8.68
CA MET A 476 -1.33 16.38 9.23
C MET A 476 -2.35 16.01 10.31
N THR A 477 -2.75 16.95 11.17
CA THR A 477 -3.84 16.73 12.13
C THR A 477 -5.17 16.44 11.42
N ILE A 478 -5.51 17.17 10.36
CA ILE A 478 -6.77 16.96 9.61
C ILE A 478 -6.78 15.56 8.98
N ILE A 479 -5.67 15.14 8.38
CA ILE A 479 -5.54 13.79 7.81
C ILE A 479 -5.66 12.72 8.90
N ALA A 480 -5.00 12.92 10.05
CA ALA A 480 -5.11 12.02 11.20
C ALA A 480 -6.55 11.94 11.75
N ALA A 481 -7.25 13.07 11.82
CA ALA A 481 -8.64 13.15 12.26
C ALA A 481 -9.58 12.44 11.27
N TYR A 482 -9.34 12.56 9.97
CA TYR A 482 -10.07 11.84 8.94
C TYR A 482 -9.90 10.32 9.08
N GLN A 483 -8.64 9.85 9.16
CA GLN A 483 -8.34 8.43 9.36
C GLN A 483 -9.05 7.88 10.60
N TYR A 484 -8.88 8.55 11.74
CA TYR A 484 -9.51 8.15 12.99
C TYR A 484 -11.05 8.11 12.89
N THR A 485 -11.65 9.11 12.22
CA THR A 485 -13.11 9.17 12.01
C THR A 485 -13.61 8.00 11.18
N ILE A 486 -12.92 7.65 10.09
CA ILE A 486 -13.38 6.56 9.24
C ILE A 486 -13.15 5.19 9.87
N ILE A 487 -12.06 4.99 10.62
CA ILE A 487 -11.89 3.76 11.42
C ILE A 487 -13.04 3.65 12.43
N GLY A 488 -13.42 4.75 13.09
CA GLY A 488 -14.57 4.79 13.98
C GLY A 488 -15.88 4.46 13.29
N TYR A 489 -16.13 5.07 12.12
CA TYR A 489 -17.33 4.82 11.33
C TYR A 489 -17.45 3.37 10.85
N LYS A 490 -16.36 2.77 10.38
CA LYS A 490 -16.36 1.40 9.82
C LYS A 490 -16.30 0.31 10.89
N PHE A 491 -15.50 0.53 11.92
CA PHE A 491 -15.12 -0.52 12.87
C PHE A 491 -15.51 -0.22 14.32
N GLY A 492 -16.12 0.94 14.59
CA GLY A 492 -16.53 1.37 15.92
C GLY A 492 -15.44 2.15 16.69
N ALA A 493 -15.87 2.90 17.70
CA ALA A 493 -15.02 3.80 18.48
C ALA A 493 -13.88 3.09 19.23
N GLU A 494 -14.13 1.88 19.75
CA GLU A 494 -13.11 1.08 20.45
C GLU A 494 -11.91 0.79 19.55
N ASN A 495 -12.19 0.35 18.32
CA ASN A 495 -11.16 0.05 17.32
C ASN A 495 -10.41 1.30 16.85
N ALA A 496 -11.10 2.45 16.74
CA ALA A 496 -10.46 3.73 16.45
C ALA A 496 -9.51 4.18 17.56
N ASN A 497 -9.92 4.03 18.82
CA ASN A 497 -9.10 4.39 19.98
C ASN A 497 -7.84 3.52 20.10
N LEU A 498 -7.95 2.23 19.81
CA LEU A 498 -6.80 1.33 19.79
C LEU A 498 -5.80 1.69 18.68
N ASN A 499 -6.32 1.99 17.48
CA ASN A 499 -5.49 2.37 16.33
C ASN A 499 -4.91 3.79 16.43
N LEU A 500 -5.43 4.63 17.33
CA LEU A 500 -4.92 5.99 17.50
C LEU A 500 -3.44 5.98 17.93
N PHE A 501 -3.07 5.13 18.88
CA PHE A 501 -1.70 5.11 19.39
C PHE A 501 -0.71 4.59 18.34
N SER A 502 -1.06 3.54 17.60
CA SER A 502 -0.25 3.02 16.49
C SER A 502 -0.09 4.04 15.37
N MET A 503 -1.18 4.72 14.98
CA MET A 503 -1.15 5.79 13.98
C MET A 503 -0.20 6.92 14.40
N LEU A 504 -0.30 7.40 15.65
CA LEU A 504 0.53 8.48 16.15
C LEU A 504 2.00 8.07 16.24
N ILE A 505 2.33 6.90 16.80
CA ILE A 505 3.73 6.45 16.86
C ILE A 505 4.30 6.25 15.46
N GLY A 506 3.57 5.59 14.56
CA GLY A 506 4.04 5.22 13.23
C GLY A 506 4.30 6.41 12.32
N SER A 507 3.54 7.51 12.50
CA SER A 507 3.58 8.66 11.57
C SER A 507 4.07 9.96 12.19
N ALA A 508 4.05 10.15 13.52
CA ALA A 508 4.43 11.42 14.14
C ALA A 508 5.91 11.76 13.91
N PHE A 509 6.80 10.76 13.88
CA PHE A 509 8.22 10.98 13.59
C PHE A 509 8.42 11.54 12.17
N LEU A 510 7.76 10.95 11.18
CA LEU A 510 7.83 11.42 9.79
C LEU A 510 7.16 12.78 9.61
N ALA A 511 5.99 12.98 10.22
CA ALA A 511 5.30 14.28 10.22
C ALA A 511 6.18 15.38 10.85
N PHE A 512 6.86 15.08 11.96
CA PHE A 512 7.78 16.01 12.61
C PHE A 512 8.96 16.38 11.70
N ILE A 513 9.54 15.41 11.00
CA ILE A 513 10.61 15.66 10.02
C ILE A 513 10.10 16.60 8.93
N LEU A 514 8.95 16.31 8.32
CA LEU A 514 8.39 17.12 7.25
C LEU A 514 8.12 18.56 7.70
N VAL A 515 7.46 18.73 8.85
CA VAL A 515 7.18 20.05 9.43
C VAL A 515 8.47 20.81 9.73
N THR A 516 9.51 20.13 10.20
CA THR A 516 10.79 20.77 10.53
C THR A 516 11.56 21.18 9.28
N VAL A 517 11.61 20.31 8.28
CA VAL A 517 12.45 20.47 7.08
C VAL A 517 11.78 21.35 6.02
N LEU A 518 10.50 21.11 5.74
CA LEU A 518 9.74 21.86 4.75
C LEU A 518 9.05 23.09 5.33
N GLY A 519 8.89 23.15 6.67
CA GLY A 519 8.13 24.20 7.32
C GLY A 519 8.79 25.58 7.35
N ASN A 520 10.11 25.65 7.14
CA ASN A 520 10.87 26.90 7.19
C ASN A 520 11.94 26.94 6.09
N ILE A 521 11.61 27.55 4.96
CA ILE A 521 12.55 27.68 3.83
C ILE A 521 13.08 29.10 3.76
N ARG A 522 14.42 29.21 3.78
CA ARG A 522 15.12 30.49 3.71
C ARG A 522 15.55 30.76 2.28
N VAL A 523 14.96 31.79 1.68
CA VAL A 523 15.25 32.22 0.32
C VAL A 523 16.30 33.33 0.36
N THR A 524 17.35 33.20 -0.43
CA THR A 524 18.41 34.19 -0.63
C THR A 524 18.69 34.27 -2.13
N ASN A 525 18.25 35.36 -2.76
CA ASN A 525 18.33 35.56 -4.21
C ASN A 525 19.76 35.31 -4.74
N GLY A 526 19.86 34.52 -5.82
CA GLY A 526 21.10 34.19 -6.51
C GLY A 526 22.00 33.17 -5.80
N ARG A 527 21.62 32.71 -4.61
CA ARG A 527 22.40 31.69 -3.87
C ARG A 527 22.03 30.29 -4.35
N TRP A 528 23.01 29.56 -4.89
CA TRP A 528 22.86 28.13 -5.18
C TRP A 528 23.53 27.27 -4.10
N VAL A 529 22.83 26.27 -3.58
CA VAL A 529 23.33 25.28 -2.63
C VAL A 529 23.37 23.92 -3.31
N SER A 530 24.46 23.17 -3.15
CA SER A 530 24.55 21.84 -3.72
C SER A 530 23.57 20.88 -3.05
N ILE A 531 22.76 20.19 -3.85
CA ILE A 531 21.89 19.11 -3.37
C ILE A 531 22.65 17.77 -3.24
N LEU A 532 23.92 17.70 -3.64
CA LEU A 532 24.72 16.48 -3.59
C LEU A 532 25.77 16.50 -2.47
N LYS A 533 26.31 17.68 -2.14
CA LYS A 533 27.33 17.81 -1.08
C LYS A 533 26.68 17.78 0.30
N PHE A 534 27.36 17.13 1.25
CA PHE A 534 27.05 17.27 2.67
C PHE A 534 27.92 18.41 3.20
N TRP A 535 27.26 19.43 3.76
CA TRP A 535 27.83 20.65 4.35
C TRP A 535 28.28 21.72 3.35
#